data_AF-A0A7J2T9F8-F1
#
_entry.id   AF-A0A7J2T9F8-F1
#
_cell.length_a   1.000
_cell.length_b   1.000
_cell.length_c   1.000
_cell.angle_alpha   90.00
_cell.angle_beta   90.00
_cell.angle_gamma   90.00
#
_symmetry.space_group_name_H-M   'P 1'
#
loop_
_entity.id
_entity.type
_entity.pdbx_description
1 polymer ?
#
loop_
_entity_poly.entity_id
_entity_poly.type
_entity_poly.pdbx_seq_one_letter_code
_entity_poly.pdbx_strand_id
1 'polypeptide(L)'
;MSMRLLVAYLTLGYPTPKIFLELLKQFEDTGVDIVELGIPPRFAKYDGPLVRRSYQHVKSLGVDYWELLREARKIIRIPIVVLTYLEEFEKSFTELVNKLRNIGVDSLLMPDLLIDYVDSYEKYLDMARIVGVTLFTSPTMPDKLIKKIAPLSKLFLYYGIRPATGIPIPIDPIVLIKRARTLVNNKLVVGFGLSLNEIADVMKAGADGIAIGSALIQLIDSSSIEAVVELLKELRGVIDGV
;
A
#
# COMPACT_ATOMS: atom_id res chain seq x y z
N MET A 1 4.40 10.59 -21.71
CA MET A 1 4.77 9.35 -20.99
C MET A 1 3.70 9.09 -19.94
N SER A 2 3.29 7.84 -19.73
CA SER A 2 2.36 7.49 -18.65
C SER A 2 3.02 7.82 -17.31
N MET A 3 2.28 8.50 -16.41
CA MET A 3 2.78 8.89 -15.09
C MET A 3 3.04 7.64 -14.24
N ARG A 4 4.30 7.46 -13.82
CA ARG A 4 4.74 6.33 -12.98
C ARG A 4 4.50 6.62 -11.51
N LEU A 5 3.87 5.67 -10.81
CA LEU A 5 3.46 5.85 -9.42
C LEU A 5 4.57 5.45 -8.44
N LEU A 6 4.89 6.35 -7.51
CA LEU A 6 5.60 6.04 -6.27
C LEU A 6 4.60 5.98 -5.12
N VAL A 7 4.37 4.78 -4.59
CA VAL A 7 3.48 4.55 -3.45
C VAL A 7 4.32 4.32 -2.19
N ALA A 8 4.14 5.18 -1.18
CA ALA A 8 4.87 5.09 0.09
C ALA A 8 3.94 4.58 1.20
N TYR A 9 4.32 3.48 1.86
CA TYR A 9 3.59 2.94 2.99
C TYR A 9 4.16 3.44 4.32
N LEU A 10 3.28 3.84 5.23
CA LEU A 10 3.58 4.06 6.64
C LEU A 10 2.50 3.42 7.53
N THR A 11 2.93 2.86 8.67
CA THR A 11 2.00 2.54 9.75
C THR A 11 1.48 3.84 10.37
N LEU A 12 0.17 3.95 10.51
CA LEU A 12 -0.50 5.14 11.04
C LEU A 12 -0.03 5.42 12.47
N GLY A 13 0.69 6.53 12.67
CA GLY A 13 1.27 6.93 13.97
C GLY A 13 2.67 6.41 14.26
N TYR A 14 3.33 5.77 13.31
CA TYR A 14 4.69 5.27 13.50
C TYR A 14 5.76 6.31 13.11
N PRO A 15 6.86 6.45 13.88
CA PRO A 15 7.13 5.82 15.17
C PRO A 15 6.36 6.50 16.31
N THR A 16 6.09 7.81 16.20
CA THR A 16 5.18 8.53 17.08
C THR A 16 4.22 9.36 16.23
N PRO A 17 3.04 9.75 16.73
CA PRO A 17 2.10 10.59 15.97
C PRO A 17 2.73 11.87 15.44
N LYS A 18 3.60 12.51 16.23
CA LYS A 18 4.32 13.72 15.82
C LYS A 18 5.24 13.47 14.63
N ILE A 19 6.13 12.48 14.74
CA ILE A 19 7.09 12.15 13.67
C ILE A 19 6.36 11.66 12.42
N PHE A 20 5.29 10.88 12.61
CA PHE A 20 4.44 10.41 11.52
C PHE A 20 3.88 11.58 10.68
N LEU A 21 3.32 12.61 11.32
CA LEU A 21 2.80 13.79 10.63
C LEU A 21 3.91 14.63 9.97
N GLU A 22 5.07 14.75 10.63
CA GLU A 22 6.25 15.42 10.06
C GLU A 22 6.74 14.70 8.78
N LEU A 23 6.84 13.37 8.81
CA LEU A 23 7.19 12.55 7.65
C LEU A 23 6.20 12.73 6.50
N LEU A 24 4.90 12.63 6.77
CA LEU A 24 3.87 12.80 5.74
C LEU A 24 3.96 14.16 5.05
N LYS A 25 4.19 15.23 5.81
CA LYS A 25 4.35 16.56 5.24
C LYS A 25 5.56 16.64 4.30
N GLN A 26 6.66 15.97 4.65
CA GLN A 26 7.86 15.95 3.80
C GLN A 26 7.66 15.14 2.52
N PHE A 27 6.74 14.16 2.49
CA PHE A 27 6.48 13.35 1.28
C PHE A 27 5.95 14.16 0.10
N GLU A 28 5.29 15.31 0.35
CA GLU A 28 4.84 16.22 -0.72
C GLU A 28 5.99 16.69 -1.61
N ASP A 29 7.20 16.80 -1.06
CA ASP A 29 8.38 17.31 -1.75
C ASP A 29 9.33 16.19 -2.26
N THR A 30 8.90 14.92 -2.20
CA THR A 30 9.73 13.76 -2.63
C THR A 30 9.25 13.09 -3.91
N GLY A 31 8.08 13.50 -4.44
CA GLY A 31 7.48 12.87 -5.63
C GLY A 31 6.73 11.56 -5.33
N VAL A 32 6.32 11.37 -4.07
CA VAL A 32 5.34 10.35 -3.69
C VAL A 32 3.99 10.71 -4.29
N ASP A 33 3.44 9.81 -5.10
CA ASP A 33 2.15 10.01 -5.76
C ASP A 33 0.97 9.59 -4.89
N ILE A 34 1.18 8.61 -4.00
CA ILE A 34 0.14 8.02 -3.15
C ILE A 34 0.78 7.61 -1.82
N VAL A 35 0.11 7.91 -0.71
CA VAL A 35 0.47 7.36 0.61
C VAL A 35 -0.48 6.24 1.01
N GLU A 36 0.09 5.13 1.45
CA GLU A 36 -0.63 3.99 2.02
C GLU A 36 -0.49 4.03 3.54
N LEU A 37 -1.60 4.21 4.25
CA LEU A 37 -1.62 4.34 5.71
C LEU A 37 -2.21 3.09 6.35
N GLY A 38 -1.35 2.30 6.99
CA GLY A 38 -1.75 1.06 7.65
C GLY A 38 -2.36 1.30 9.03
N ILE A 39 -3.64 0.97 9.20
CA ILE A 39 -4.29 0.93 10.52
C ILE A 39 -3.86 -0.37 11.22
N PRO A 40 -3.27 -0.31 12.43
CA PRO A 40 -2.81 -1.51 13.14
C PRO A 40 -3.95 -2.52 13.39
N PRO A 41 -3.97 -3.70 12.74
CA PRO A 41 -5.03 -4.69 12.92
C PRO A 41 -4.78 -5.51 14.18
N ARG A 42 -5.77 -6.23 14.72
CA ARG A 42 -5.54 -7.26 15.75
C ARG A 42 -4.58 -8.33 15.25
N PHE A 43 -4.78 -8.85 14.02
CA PHE A 43 -3.92 -9.86 13.41
C PHE A 43 -3.39 -9.43 12.02
N ALA A 44 -2.10 -9.14 11.94
CA ALA A 44 -1.42 -8.73 10.70
C ALA A 44 -0.95 -9.95 9.88
N LYS A 45 -1.90 -10.72 9.33
CA LYS A 45 -1.66 -12.03 8.69
C LYS A 45 -0.67 -11.96 7.53
N TYR A 46 -0.79 -10.95 6.67
CA TYR A 46 -0.01 -10.80 5.44
C TYR A 46 1.03 -9.70 5.51
N ASP A 47 1.43 -9.28 6.71
CA ASP A 47 2.49 -8.31 6.91
C ASP A 47 3.80 -8.98 7.33
N GLY A 48 4.91 -8.44 6.82
CA GLY A 48 6.24 -8.86 7.20
C GLY A 48 6.62 -8.43 8.64
N PRO A 49 7.73 -8.94 9.18
CA PRO A 49 8.13 -8.69 10.57
C PRO A 49 8.37 -7.21 10.90
N LEU A 50 8.88 -6.41 9.95
CA LEU A 50 9.07 -4.97 10.13
C LEU A 50 7.75 -4.24 10.37
N VAL A 51 6.76 -4.48 9.51
CA VAL A 51 5.42 -3.88 9.59
C VAL A 51 4.66 -4.38 10.84
N ARG A 52 4.83 -5.65 11.21
CA ARG A 52 4.27 -6.18 12.47
C ARG A 52 4.84 -5.46 13.70
N ARG A 53 6.14 -5.16 13.70
CA ARG A 53 6.77 -4.42 14.81
C ARG A 53 6.29 -2.98 14.87
N SER A 54 6.15 -2.29 13.73
CA SER A 54 5.61 -0.92 13.72
C SER A 54 4.18 -0.88 14.27
N TYR A 55 3.33 -1.86 13.93
CA TYR A 55 2.01 -1.99 14.53
C TYR A 55 2.04 -2.21 16.05
N GLN A 56 2.91 -3.09 16.54
CA GLN A 56 3.05 -3.34 17.97
C GLN A 56 3.50 -2.09 18.72
N HIS A 57 4.44 -1.34 18.14
CA HIS A 57 4.92 -0.10 18.70
C HIS A 57 3.80 0.94 18.84
N VAL A 58 3.08 1.27 17.77
CA VAL A 58 2.03 2.31 17.84
C VAL A 58 0.87 1.89 18.74
N LYS A 59 0.51 0.60 18.78
CA LYS A 59 -0.50 0.09 19.72
C LYS A 59 -0.12 0.38 21.18
N SER A 60 1.16 0.32 21.52
CA SER A 60 1.63 0.62 22.88
C SER A 60 1.47 2.10 23.27
N LEU A 61 1.33 2.99 22.29
CA LEU A 61 1.19 4.44 22.49
C LEU A 61 -0.28 4.88 22.69
N GLY A 62 -1.26 3.99 22.49
CA GLY A 62 -2.68 4.32 22.69
C GLY A 62 -3.24 5.38 21.75
N VAL A 63 -2.71 5.46 20.53
CA VAL A 63 -3.08 6.48 19.53
C VAL A 63 -4.53 6.31 19.05
N ASP A 64 -5.29 7.41 18.99
CA ASP A 64 -6.54 7.45 18.24
C ASP A 64 -6.24 7.58 16.75
N TYR A 65 -6.24 6.43 16.06
CA TYR A 65 -5.98 6.34 14.63
C TYR A 65 -6.94 7.18 13.78
N TRP A 66 -8.19 7.36 14.21
CA TRP A 66 -9.17 8.08 13.41
C TRP A 66 -8.94 9.59 13.45
N GLU A 67 -8.57 10.11 14.61
CA GLU A 67 -8.20 11.53 14.70
C GLU A 67 -6.86 11.78 14.01
N LEU A 68 -5.89 10.89 14.18
CA LEU A 68 -4.61 11.03 13.49
C LEU A 68 -4.76 10.99 11.96
N LEU A 69 -5.66 10.13 11.44
CA LEU A 69 -5.97 10.09 10.01
C LEU A 69 -6.65 11.38 9.53
N ARG A 70 -7.52 12.00 10.36
CA ARG A 70 -8.10 13.32 10.07
C ARG A 70 -7.05 14.41 10.04
N GLU A 71 -6.11 14.40 10.98
CA GLU A 71 -4.99 15.34 11.01
C GLU A 71 -4.12 15.18 9.76
N ALA A 72 -3.73 13.94 9.42
CA ALA A 72 -2.98 13.63 8.21
C ALA A 72 -3.67 14.21 6.96
N ARG A 73 -4.98 13.95 6.79
CA ARG A 73 -5.71 14.47 5.62
C ARG A 73 -5.71 15.99 5.52
N LYS A 74 -5.70 16.71 6.65
CA LYS A 74 -5.66 18.19 6.68
C LYS A 74 -4.31 18.76 6.22
N ILE A 75 -3.22 18.02 6.38
CA ILE A 75 -1.85 18.53 6.17
C ILE A 75 -1.21 18.11 4.85
N ILE A 76 -1.71 17.04 4.22
CA ILE A 76 -1.22 16.57 2.91
C ILE A 76 -2.33 16.63 1.86
N ARG A 77 -1.94 16.78 0.59
CA ARG A 77 -2.79 16.69 -0.60
C ARG A 77 -2.58 15.39 -1.36
N ILE A 78 -1.47 14.69 -1.14
CA ILE A 78 -1.22 13.35 -1.71
C ILE A 78 -2.44 12.44 -1.44
N PRO A 79 -2.95 11.71 -2.45
CA PRO A 79 -3.99 10.70 -2.26
C PRO A 79 -3.66 9.70 -1.16
N ILE A 80 -4.63 9.46 -0.27
CA ILE A 80 -4.50 8.52 0.85
C ILE A 80 -5.23 7.22 0.52
N VAL A 81 -4.48 6.12 0.49
CA VAL A 81 -5.01 4.77 0.55
C VAL A 81 -4.95 4.30 1.99
N VAL A 82 -6.08 3.97 2.60
CA VAL A 82 -6.08 3.31 3.91
C VAL A 82 -5.91 1.82 3.70
N LEU A 83 -4.85 1.25 4.28
CA LEU A 83 -4.67 -0.19 4.37
C LEU A 83 -5.21 -0.68 5.72
N THR A 84 -6.13 -1.64 5.66
CA THR A 84 -6.58 -2.39 6.85
C THR A 84 -7.02 -3.79 6.44
N TYR A 85 -7.37 -4.62 7.42
CA TYR A 85 -7.86 -5.97 7.16
C TYR A 85 -9.39 -6.00 7.29
N LEU A 86 -10.08 -6.60 6.32
CA LEU A 86 -11.53 -6.76 6.35
C LEU A 86 -11.97 -7.52 7.60
N GLU A 87 -11.20 -8.51 8.05
CA GLU A 87 -11.46 -9.29 9.27
C GLU A 87 -11.73 -8.40 10.51
N GLU A 88 -11.05 -7.25 10.62
CA GLU A 88 -11.22 -6.33 11.75
C GLU A 88 -12.56 -5.59 11.72
N PHE A 89 -13.11 -5.38 10.53
CA PHE A 89 -14.25 -4.50 10.29
C PHE A 89 -15.44 -5.21 9.65
N GLU A 90 -15.43 -6.54 9.55
CA GLU A 90 -16.47 -7.29 8.83
C GLU A 90 -17.89 -6.94 9.33
N LYS A 91 -18.07 -6.89 10.64
CA LYS A 91 -19.37 -6.58 11.29
C LYS A 91 -19.74 -5.10 11.24
N SER A 92 -18.75 -4.21 11.13
CA SER A 92 -18.91 -2.76 11.13
C SER A 92 -18.51 -2.13 9.79
N PHE A 93 -18.55 -2.91 8.69
CA PHE A 93 -17.95 -2.49 7.44
C PHE A 93 -18.60 -1.23 6.86
N THR A 94 -19.92 -1.12 6.97
CA THR A 94 -20.68 0.09 6.60
C THR A 94 -20.21 1.32 7.37
N GLU A 95 -19.92 1.17 8.67
CA GLU A 95 -19.44 2.26 9.51
C GLU A 95 -18.02 2.67 9.11
N LEU A 96 -17.15 1.69 8.84
CA LEU A 96 -15.80 1.92 8.32
C LEU A 96 -15.85 2.75 7.04
N VAL A 97 -16.58 2.30 6.02
CA VAL A 97 -16.58 3.00 4.71
C VAL A 97 -17.16 4.40 4.82
N ASN A 98 -18.21 4.60 5.63
CA ASN A 98 -18.76 5.94 5.87
C ASN A 98 -17.76 6.83 6.61
N LYS A 99 -17.06 6.29 7.61
CA LYS A 99 -16.04 7.02 8.36
C LYS A 99 -14.88 7.45 7.46
N LEU A 100 -14.34 6.54 6.64
CA LEU A 100 -13.28 6.84 5.69
C LEU A 100 -13.70 7.89 4.66
N ARG A 101 -14.93 7.78 4.12
CA ARG A 101 -15.49 8.78 3.21
C ARG A 101 -15.56 10.15 3.86
N ASN A 102 -16.07 10.24 5.09
CA ASN A 102 -16.21 11.50 5.81
C ASN A 102 -14.86 12.13 6.16
N ILE A 103 -13.82 11.32 6.36
CA ILE A 103 -12.46 11.83 6.58
C ILE A 103 -11.87 12.38 5.29
N GLY A 104 -12.28 11.87 4.11
CA GLY A 104 -11.71 12.26 2.82
C GLY A 104 -10.59 11.33 2.35
N VAL A 105 -10.69 10.04 2.69
CA VAL A 105 -9.80 8.99 2.18
C VAL A 105 -10.13 8.70 0.71
N ASP A 106 -9.09 8.52 -0.11
CA ASP A 106 -9.23 8.36 -1.56
C ASP A 106 -9.53 6.92 -1.99
N SER A 107 -9.05 5.95 -1.21
CA SER A 107 -9.28 4.53 -1.47
C SER A 107 -9.06 3.66 -0.23
N LEU A 108 -9.76 2.53 -0.17
CA LEU A 108 -9.56 1.47 0.82
C LEU A 108 -8.83 0.29 0.18
N LEU A 109 -7.80 -0.25 0.85
CA LEU A 109 -7.10 -1.46 0.48
C LEU A 109 -7.26 -2.51 1.59
N MET A 110 -7.76 -3.68 1.23
CA MET A 110 -7.97 -4.82 2.13
C MET A 110 -7.23 -6.04 1.60
N PRO A 111 -6.02 -6.37 2.12
CA PRO A 111 -5.20 -7.44 1.56
C PRO A 111 -5.86 -8.83 1.62
N ASP A 112 -6.70 -9.05 2.62
CA ASP A 112 -7.42 -10.29 2.91
C ASP A 112 -8.70 -10.48 2.06
N LEU A 113 -9.20 -9.44 1.39
CA LEU A 113 -10.47 -9.47 0.67
C LEU A 113 -10.53 -10.59 -0.39
N LEU A 114 -9.51 -10.69 -1.24
CA LEU A 114 -9.47 -11.67 -2.34
C LEU A 114 -8.79 -12.99 -1.93
N ILE A 115 -8.44 -13.14 -0.65
CA ILE A 115 -7.80 -14.34 -0.12
C ILE A 115 -8.78 -15.07 0.80
N ASP A 116 -9.19 -14.42 1.90
CA ASP A 116 -10.04 -15.00 2.93
C ASP A 116 -11.54 -14.83 2.61
N TYR A 117 -11.91 -13.86 1.78
CA TYR A 117 -13.31 -13.51 1.47
C TYR A 117 -13.68 -13.67 -0.02
N VAL A 118 -12.98 -14.55 -0.76
CA VAL A 118 -13.12 -14.72 -2.21
C VAL A 118 -14.54 -15.11 -2.69
N ASP A 119 -15.35 -15.73 -1.84
CA ASP A 119 -16.74 -16.09 -2.19
C ASP A 119 -17.73 -14.94 -1.98
N SER A 120 -17.33 -13.89 -1.26
CA SER A 120 -18.20 -12.78 -0.85
C SER A 120 -17.64 -11.38 -1.16
N TYR A 121 -16.49 -11.28 -1.83
CA TYR A 121 -15.82 -10.00 -2.05
C TYR A 121 -16.69 -8.97 -2.79
N GLU A 122 -17.56 -9.40 -3.71
CA GLU A 122 -18.39 -8.50 -4.52
C GLU A 122 -19.27 -7.60 -3.64
N LYS A 123 -19.84 -8.16 -2.57
CA LYS A 123 -20.62 -7.42 -1.57
C LYS A 123 -19.78 -6.30 -0.94
N TYR A 124 -18.55 -6.61 -0.51
CA TYR A 124 -17.67 -5.64 0.12
C TYR A 124 -17.16 -4.59 -0.89
N LEU A 125 -16.91 -4.98 -2.14
CA LEU A 125 -16.56 -4.03 -3.20
C LEU A 125 -17.68 -3.03 -3.41
N ASP A 126 -18.92 -3.49 -3.55
CA ASP A 126 -20.07 -2.62 -3.80
C ASP A 126 -20.27 -1.61 -2.66
N MET A 127 -20.14 -2.06 -1.40
CA MET A 127 -20.22 -1.19 -0.23
C MET A 127 -19.07 -0.18 -0.20
N ALA A 128 -17.85 -0.57 -0.56
CA ALA A 128 -16.67 0.28 -0.50
C ALA A 128 -16.53 1.25 -1.69
N ARG A 129 -17.36 1.11 -2.75
CA ARG A 129 -17.39 2.06 -3.89
C ARG A 129 -17.59 3.51 -3.47
N ILE A 130 -18.27 3.76 -2.35
CA ILE A 130 -18.51 5.12 -1.84
C ILE A 130 -17.23 5.86 -1.42
N VAL A 131 -16.16 5.12 -1.10
CA VAL A 131 -14.80 5.65 -0.85
C VAL A 131 -13.94 5.45 -2.10
N GLY A 132 -14.05 4.28 -2.71
CA GLY A 132 -13.09 3.77 -3.70
C GLY A 132 -12.30 2.61 -3.13
N VAL A 133 -11.88 1.68 -4.00
CA VAL A 133 -11.14 0.48 -3.58
C VAL A 133 -9.89 0.31 -4.42
N THR A 134 -8.75 0.07 -3.75
CA THR A 134 -7.49 -0.37 -4.35
C THR A 134 -7.33 -1.84 -4.01
N LEU A 135 -7.19 -2.69 -5.02
CA LEU A 135 -7.21 -4.14 -4.86
C LEU A 135 -5.82 -4.74 -4.83
N PHE A 136 -5.61 -5.64 -3.87
CA PHE A 136 -4.41 -6.45 -3.74
C PHE A 136 -4.52 -7.73 -4.57
N THR A 137 -3.44 -8.07 -5.28
CA THR A 137 -3.27 -9.34 -5.98
C THR A 137 -1.85 -9.88 -5.80
N SER A 138 -1.69 -11.18 -6.07
CA SER A 138 -0.40 -11.86 -5.99
C SER A 138 -0.22 -12.87 -7.14
N PRO A 139 1.02 -13.34 -7.39
CA PRO A 139 1.30 -14.40 -8.37
C PRO A 139 0.53 -15.70 -8.21
N THR A 140 0.09 -16.01 -6.99
CA THR A 140 -0.63 -17.25 -6.66
C THR A 140 -2.11 -17.19 -7.00
N MET A 141 -2.65 -16.00 -7.30
CA MET A 141 -4.05 -15.86 -7.68
C MET A 141 -4.31 -16.35 -9.13
N PRO A 142 -5.49 -16.93 -9.41
CA PRO A 142 -5.87 -17.33 -10.76
C PRO A 142 -5.94 -16.15 -11.74
N ASP A 143 -5.44 -16.32 -12.96
CA ASP A 143 -5.46 -15.29 -14.02
C ASP A 143 -6.86 -14.73 -14.29
N LYS A 144 -7.89 -15.61 -14.26
CA LYS A 144 -9.28 -15.22 -14.45
C LYS A 144 -9.75 -14.23 -13.38
N LEU A 145 -9.32 -14.41 -12.13
CA LEU A 145 -9.66 -13.50 -11.04
C LEU A 145 -8.95 -12.16 -11.22
N ILE A 146 -7.65 -12.17 -11.50
CA ILE A 146 -6.86 -10.95 -11.76
C ILE A 146 -7.48 -10.13 -12.90
N LYS A 147 -7.81 -10.78 -14.03
CA LYS A 147 -8.49 -10.14 -15.17
C LYS A 147 -9.84 -9.51 -14.79
N LYS A 148 -10.64 -10.22 -13.97
CA LYS A 148 -11.97 -9.77 -13.54
C LYS A 148 -11.89 -8.53 -12.66
N ILE A 149 -10.96 -8.50 -11.71
CA ILE A 149 -10.89 -7.47 -10.67
C ILE A 149 -10.01 -6.27 -11.07
N ALA A 150 -9.06 -6.44 -11.99
CA ALA A 150 -8.20 -5.38 -12.49
C ALA A 150 -8.94 -4.07 -12.85
N PRO A 151 -10.04 -4.07 -13.63
CA PRO A 151 -10.75 -2.84 -13.98
C PRO A 151 -11.55 -2.24 -12.81
N LEU A 152 -11.77 -2.97 -11.72
CA LEU A 152 -12.54 -2.50 -10.55
C LEU A 152 -11.69 -1.70 -9.57
N SER A 153 -10.35 -1.78 -9.68
CA SER A 153 -9.43 -1.08 -8.80
C SER A 153 -9.33 0.41 -9.17
N LYS A 154 -9.56 1.33 -8.24
CA LYS A 154 -9.72 2.77 -8.52
C LYS A 154 -8.43 3.48 -8.93
N LEU A 155 -7.37 3.35 -8.14
CA LEU A 155 -6.12 4.11 -8.34
C LEU A 155 -5.10 3.32 -9.15
N PHE A 156 -4.92 2.06 -8.77
CA PHE A 156 -4.04 1.08 -9.39
C PHE A 156 -4.42 -0.31 -8.90
N LEU A 157 -3.98 -1.34 -9.60
CA LEU A 157 -3.98 -2.70 -9.08
C LEU A 157 -2.64 -3.00 -8.39
N TYR A 158 -2.69 -3.37 -7.11
CA TYR A 158 -1.50 -3.74 -6.35
C TYR A 158 -1.13 -5.18 -6.68
N TYR A 159 0.13 -5.43 -7.05
CA TYR A 159 0.68 -6.77 -7.31
C TYR A 159 1.87 -7.05 -6.38
N GLY A 160 1.64 -7.82 -5.31
CA GLY A 160 2.68 -8.23 -4.37
C GLY A 160 3.46 -9.43 -4.90
N ILE A 161 4.72 -9.22 -5.29
CA ILE A 161 5.54 -10.26 -5.94
C ILE A 161 6.25 -11.22 -4.97
N ARG A 162 6.30 -10.88 -3.68
CA ARG A 162 6.91 -11.71 -2.64
C ARG A 162 5.92 -11.92 -1.49
N PRO A 163 5.89 -13.11 -0.87
CA PRO A 163 5.06 -13.32 0.29
C PRO A 163 5.61 -12.55 1.49
N ALA A 164 4.70 -12.15 2.38
CA ALA A 164 5.02 -11.46 3.63
C ALA A 164 5.95 -12.27 4.56
N THR A 165 5.96 -13.59 4.40
CA THR A 165 6.87 -14.50 5.12
C THR A 165 8.34 -14.21 4.83
N GLY A 166 8.64 -13.46 3.77
CA GLY A 166 10.00 -13.17 3.33
C GLY A 166 10.67 -14.32 2.59
N ILE A 167 10.01 -15.49 2.48
CA ILE A 167 10.51 -16.62 1.70
C ILE A 167 10.31 -16.30 0.22
N PRO A 168 11.38 -16.15 -0.57
CA PRO A 168 11.24 -15.79 -1.97
C PRO A 168 10.48 -16.87 -2.73
N ILE A 169 9.58 -16.45 -3.63
CA ILE A 169 9.11 -17.34 -4.68
C ILE A 169 10.33 -17.59 -5.58
N PRO A 170 10.69 -18.84 -5.91
CA PRO A 170 11.83 -19.14 -6.77
C PRO A 170 11.50 -18.87 -8.25
N ILE A 171 10.90 -17.72 -8.53
CA ILE A 171 10.53 -17.24 -9.85
C ILE A 171 11.04 -15.80 -9.96
N ASP A 172 11.70 -15.51 -11.08
CA ASP A 172 12.17 -14.18 -11.42
C ASP A 172 10.99 -13.16 -11.38
N PRO A 173 11.10 -12.07 -10.58
CA PRO A 173 10.12 -10.99 -10.55
C PRO A 173 9.72 -10.46 -11.93
N ILE A 174 10.66 -10.38 -12.88
CA ILE A 174 10.41 -9.88 -14.24
C ILE A 174 9.40 -10.77 -14.96
N VAL A 175 9.49 -12.09 -14.80
CA VAL A 175 8.56 -13.06 -15.40
C VAL A 175 7.16 -12.89 -14.81
N LEU A 176 7.07 -12.70 -13.49
CA LEU A 176 5.80 -12.48 -12.79
C LEU A 176 5.10 -11.20 -13.28
N ILE A 177 5.86 -10.11 -13.40
CA ILE A 177 5.34 -8.81 -13.84
C ILE A 177 4.90 -8.88 -15.30
N LYS A 178 5.69 -9.49 -16.19
CA LYS A 178 5.31 -9.67 -17.60
C LYS A 178 4.02 -10.48 -17.72
N ARG A 179 3.85 -11.56 -16.94
CA ARG A 179 2.59 -12.31 -16.87
C ARG A 179 1.46 -11.38 -16.44
N ALA A 180 1.58 -10.73 -15.29
CA ALA A 180 0.53 -9.84 -14.75
C ALA A 180 0.15 -8.73 -15.73
N ARG A 181 1.12 -8.15 -16.43
CA ARG A 181 0.89 -7.09 -17.41
C ARG A 181 -0.05 -7.51 -18.53
N THR A 182 0.02 -8.76 -19.00
CA THR A 182 -0.89 -9.30 -20.03
C THR A 182 -2.34 -9.50 -19.55
N LEU A 183 -2.55 -9.49 -18.22
CA LEU A 183 -3.84 -9.72 -17.59
C LEU A 183 -4.53 -8.42 -17.17
N VAL A 184 -3.74 -7.37 -16.92
CA VAL A 184 -4.19 -6.15 -16.27
C VAL A 184 -4.33 -5.04 -17.31
N ASN A 185 -5.49 -4.40 -17.39
CA ASN A 185 -5.73 -3.21 -18.21
C ASN A 185 -5.86 -1.93 -17.35
N ASN A 186 -5.29 -1.95 -16.16
CA ASN A 186 -5.22 -0.85 -15.19
C ASN A 186 -3.76 -0.53 -14.89
N LYS A 187 -3.47 0.54 -14.13
CA LYS A 187 -2.12 0.77 -13.59
C LYS A 187 -1.70 -0.41 -12.73
N LEU A 188 -0.53 -0.97 -12.98
CA LEU A 188 0.04 -2.10 -12.23
C LEU A 188 1.14 -1.58 -11.30
N VAL A 189 0.86 -1.50 -9.99
CA VAL A 189 1.87 -1.12 -8.99
C VAL A 189 2.42 -2.39 -8.35
N VAL A 190 3.74 -2.54 -8.38
CA VAL A 190 4.44 -3.70 -7.86
C VAL A 190 4.97 -3.40 -6.47
N GLY A 191 4.74 -4.29 -5.50
CA GLY A 191 5.23 -4.14 -4.13
C GLY A 191 5.80 -5.43 -3.55
N PHE A 192 6.08 -5.39 -2.25
CA PHE A 192 6.65 -6.48 -1.44
C PHE A 192 8.11 -6.82 -1.78
N GLY A 193 9.03 -6.13 -1.10
CA GLY A 193 10.44 -6.52 -1.01
C GLY A 193 11.33 -6.14 -2.19
N LEU A 194 10.97 -5.11 -2.96
CA LEU A 194 11.84 -4.59 -4.02
C LEU A 194 13.13 -4.03 -3.43
N SER A 195 14.28 -4.53 -3.88
CA SER A 195 15.56 -3.84 -3.66
C SER A 195 15.72 -2.71 -4.68
N LEU A 196 16.53 -1.70 -4.34
CA LEU A 196 16.75 -0.53 -5.20
C LEU A 196 17.20 -0.93 -6.62
N ASN A 197 18.07 -1.94 -6.72
CA ASN A 197 18.62 -2.43 -7.99
C ASN A 197 17.56 -3.12 -8.87
N GLU A 198 16.49 -3.66 -8.27
CA GLU A 198 15.43 -4.34 -9.03
C GLU A 198 14.41 -3.35 -9.62
N ILE A 199 14.33 -2.12 -9.09
CA ILE A 199 13.27 -1.18 -9.43
C ILE A 199 13.28 -0.80 -10.92
N ALA A 200 14.46 -0.53 -11.48
CA ALA A 200 14.53 -0.21 -12.91
C ALA A 200 14.02 -1.37 -13.78
N ASP A 201 14.33 -2.61 -13.39
CA ASP A 201 13.94 -3.80 -14.14
C ASP A 201 12.44 -4.11 -14.00
N VAL A 202 11.85 -3.92 -12.82
CA VAL A 202 10.39 -4.10 -12.66
C VAL A 202 9.60 -3.08 -13.49
N MET A 203 10.09 -1.84 -13.56
CA MET A 203 9.48 -0.80 -14.41
C MET A 203 9.60 -1.17 -15.89
N LYS A 204 10.78 -1.59 -16.36
CA LYS A 204 10.97 -2.08 -17.74
C LYS A 204 10.14 -3.33 -18.07
N ALA A 205 9.82 -4.15 -17.07
CA ALA A 205 9.00 -5.34 -17.23
C ALA A 205 7.50 -5.03 -17.43
N GLY A 206 7.07 -3.78 -17.23
CA GLY A 206 5.69 -3.32 -17.47
C GLY A 206 4.93 -2.85 -16.23
N ALA A 207 5.60 -2.65 -15.10
CA ALA A 207 5.00 -1.98 -13.96
C ALA A 207 4.75 -0.49 -14.27
N ASP A 208 3.60 0.03 -13.83
CA ASP A 208 3.27 1.46 -13.88
C ASP A 208 3.69 2.18 -12.59
N GLY A 209 4.25 1.47 -11.62
CA GLY A 209 4.73 2.05 -10.38
C GLY A 209 5.21 1.02 -9.38
N ILE A 210 5.72 1.52 -8.25
CA ILE A 210 6.23 0.71 -7.15
C ILE A 210 5.58 1.10 -5.82
N ALA A 211 5.46 0.14 -4.91
CA ALA A 211 5.04 0.36 -3.53
C ALA A 211 6.16 -0.04 -2.55
N ILE A 212 6.57 0.89 -1.70
CA ILE A 212 7.69 0.73 -0.75
C ILE A 212 7.22 1.04 0.66
N GLY A 213 7.46 0.11 1.59
CA GLY A 213 7.06 0.26 3.00
C GLY A 213 8.13 -0.20 3.98
N SER A 214 8.53 -1.47 3.91
CA SER A 214 9.49 -2.04 4.86
C SER A 214 10.85 -1.32 4.86
N ALA A 215 11.31 -0.82 3.71
CA ALA A 215 12.54 -0.03 3.63
C ALA A 215 12.39 1.33 4.34
N LEU A 216 11.23 1.98 4.24
CA LEU A 216 10.95 3.24 4.94
C LEU A 216 10.93 3.00 6.45
N ILE A 217 10.23 1.97 6.92
CA ILE A 217 10.20 1.59 8.35
C ILE A 217 11.62 1.29 8.85
N GLN A 218 12.41 0.54 8.09
CA GLN A 218 13.78 0.22 8.49
C GLN A 218 14.65 1.47 8.62
N LEU A 219 14.52 2.45 7.73
CA LEU A 219 15.24 3.72 7.83
C LEU A 219 14.76 4.56 9.01
N ILE A 220 13.45 4.60 9.28
CA ILE A 220 12.89 5.25 10.47
C ILE A 220 13.49 4.65 11.75
N ASP A 221 13.69 3.33 11.81
CA ASP A 221 14.22 2.63 12.98
C ASP A 221 15.72 2.84 13.20
N SER A 222 16.48 2.97 12.12
CA SER A 222 17.95 2.86 12.15
C SER A 222 18.70 4.14 11.77
N SER A 223 17.99 5.16 11.30
CA SER A 223 18.57 6.36 10.72
C SER A 223 17.77 7.62 11.08
N SER A 224 17.49 8.48 10.11
CA SER A 224 16.78 9.76 10.31
C SER A 224 15.65 9.97 9.30
N ILE A 225 14.84 10.99 9.56
CA ILE A 225 13.77 11.44 8.65
C ILE A 225 14.35 11.86 7.30
N GLU A 226 15.52 12.52 7.31
CA GLU A 226 16.23 12.96 6.11
C GLU A 226 16.60 11.77 5.22
N ALA A 227 17.07 10.65 5.81
CA ALA A 227 17.38 9.44 5.06
C ALA A 227 16.15 8.84 4.37
N VAL A 228 14.97 8.91 5.00
CA VAL A 228 13.70 8.48 4.38
C VAL A 228 13.37 9.36 3.17
N VAL A 229 13.52 10.68 3.31
CA VAL A 229 13.29 11.64 2.22
C VAL A 229 14.27 11.45 1.07
N GLU A 230 15.54 11.24 1.36
CA GLU A 230 16.57 10.98 0.36
C GLU A 230 16.27 9.69 -0.42
N LEU A 231 15.90 8.61 0.27
CA LEU A 231 15.49 7.37 -0.40
C LEU A 231 14.30 7.61 -1.32
N LEU A 232 13.27 8.33 -0.89
CA LEU A 232 12.10 8.61 -1.74
C LEU A 232 12.47 9.41 -3.00
N LYS A 233 13.36 10.40 -2.88
CA LYS A 233 13.87 11.17 -4.02
C LYS A 233 14.71 10.33 -4.96
N GLU A 234 15.56 9.45 -4.43
CA GLU A 234 16.33 8.50 -5.22
C GLU A 234 15.40 7.57 -6.00
N LEU A 235 14.42 6.97 -5.32
CA LEU A 235 13.41 6.09 -5.93
C LEU A 235 12.64 6.80 -7.04
N ARG A 236 12.21 8.05 -6.81
CA ARG A 236 11.57 8.90 -7.81
C ARG A 236 12.46 9.07 -9.05
N GLY A 237 13.73 9.40 -8.85
CA GLY A 237 14.70 9.54 -9.94
C GLY A 237 14.89 8.24 -10.74
N VAL A 238 14.96 7.09 -10.07
CA VAL A 238 15.07 5.78 -10.74
C VAL A 238 13.84 5.50 -11.60
N ILE A 239 12.63 5.65 -11.06
CA ILE A 239 11.42 5.33 -11.83
C ILE A 239 11.15 6.34 -12.95
N ASP A 240 11.53 7.61 -12.80
CA ASP A 240 11.41 8.60 -13.88
C ASP A 240 12.44 8.42 -14.99
N GLY A 241 13.62 7.88 -14.67
CA GLY A 241 14.69 7.62 -15.63
C GLY A 241 14.53 6.37 -16.50
N VAL A 242 13.56 5.51 -16.19
CA VAL A 242 13.18 4.35 -17.04
C VAL A 242 12.34 4.81 -18.24
#